data_AF-F9GDM8-F1
#
_entry.id   AF-F9GDM8-F1
#
_cell.length_a   1.000
_cell.length_b   1.000
_cell.length_c   1.000
_cell.angle_alpha   90.00
_cell.angle_beta   90.00
_cell.angle_gamma   90.00
#
_symmetry.space_group_name_H-M   'P 1'
#
loop_
_entity.id
_entity.type
_entity.pdbx_description
1 polymer ?
#
loop_
_entity_poly.entity_id
_entity_poly.type
_entity_poly.pdbx_seq_one_letter_code
_entity_poly.pdbx_strand_id
1 'polypeptide(L)'
;MAQRSNAIAGYGRRFLQPYLRQQQQLWVPRDPLFEMYKIMFPNEVEMCKRMMRRKKGQFLVPGPNYQWCIDGHDKLKAVLKQYLAACDTYGFRPWFLQADRGSETPLVAAAHWNFALAAGGCVEWNGQVFQQGKRLKDSYKAAPSTKNVKIEGWWERMLHVCSRQWVDYFGELARDGDFDGSMLEDQIAIYAVFEGVLRQELFDFVEAWNLHKIRLQKNRPHVVHGQPWMNYHYPDPDKACNWGIPIDRQVLGEMLRPLAGIDISTCLEPETKEWCRDVLAEMGYDDVVLGNHQDPDKLRPFKRFYLALRDRIIQHIESRQPPVLAYRRAPTGGVAEYEALLARANQARQDELEDGEPAEQPLVEFSVEDEEGNDIEE
;
A
#
# COMPACT_ATOMS: atom_id res chain seq x y z
N MET A 1 32.81 -6.61 -8.57
CA MET A 1 32.20 -6.58 -7.21
C MET A 1 30.98 -5.67 -7.31
N ALA A 2 29.79 -6.26 -7.32
CA ALA A 2 28.51 -5.59 -7.55
C ALA A 2 28.16 -4.57 -6.44
N GLN A 3 27.41 -3.53 -6.82
CA GLN A 3 26.94 -2.42 -5.98
C GLN A 3 26.41 -2.88 -4.62
N ARG A 4 26.85 -2.20 -3.55
CA ARG A 4 26.09 -2.20 -2.31
C ARG A 4 25.01 -1.14 -2.45
N SER A 5 23.84 -1.56 -2.94
CA SER A 5 22.63 -1.06 -2.29
C SER A 5 22.79 -1.38 -0.80
N ASN A 6 22.80 -0.34 0.04
CA ASN A 6 22.78 -0.52 1.49
C ASN A 6 21.42 -1.09 1.97
N ALA A 7 20.51 -1.43 1.06
CA ALA A 7 19.25 -2.12 1.35
C ALA A 7 19.44 -3.39 2.20
N ILE A 8 20.59 -4.09 2.11
CA ILE A 8 20.86 -5.27 2.96
C ILE A 8 21.52 -4.95 4.31
N ALA A 9 21.90 -3.70 4.58
CA ALA A 9 22.66 -3.35 5.78
C ALA A 9 21.90 -3.68 7.07
N GLY A 10 20.56 -3.63 7.07
CA GLY A 10 19.75 -4.09 8.22
C GLY A 10 19.28 -5.55 8.14
N TYR A 11 19.64 -6.30 7.09
CA TYR A 11 19.16 -7.66 6.87
C TYR A 11 19.91 -8.66 7.76
N GLY A 12 19.28 -9.08 8.86
CA GLY A 12 19.74 -10.25 9.61
C GLY A 12 19.73 -11.54 8.77
N ARG A 13 20.35 -12.63 9.28
CA ARG A 13 20.55 -13.92 8.55
C ARG A 13 19.33 -14.54 7.86
N ARG A 14 18.12 -14.12 8.26
CA ARG A 14 16.84 -14.67 7.76
C ARG A 14 16.28 -13.92 6.57
N PHE A 15 16.66 -12.65 6.38
CA PHE A 15 16.24 -11.82 5.26
C PHE A 15 17.31 -11.79 4.18
N LEU A 16 18.59 -11.83 4.58
CA LEU A 16 19.73 -11.71 3.65
C LEU A 16 19.78 -12.83 2.60
N GLN A 17 19.57 -14.09 3.02
CA GLN A 17 19.64 -15.22 2.08
C GLN A 17 18.46 -15.24 1.08
N PRO A 18 17.18 -15.06 1.51
CA PRO A 18 16.07 -14.94 0.56
C PRO A 18 16.27 -13.81 -0.46
N TYR A 19 16.67 -12.62 0.02
CA TYR A 19 16.93 -11.46 -0.85
C TYR A 19 17.95 -11.78 -1.94
N LEU A 20 19.13 -12.32 -1.58
CA LEU A 20 20.17 -12.64 -2.56
C LEU A 20 19.75 -13.75 -3.53
N ARG A 21 18.97 -14.73 -3.08
CA ARG A 21 18.52 -15.84 -3.94
C ARG A 21 17.51 -15.41 -4.99
N GLN A 22 16.63 -14.47 -4.67
CA GLN A 22 15.54 -14.10 -5.56
C GLN A 22 15.83 -12.83 -6.33
N GLN A 23 16.21 -11.76 -5.63
CA GLN A 23 16.42 -10.46 -6.27
C GLN A 23 17.74 -10.41 -7.04
N GLN A 24 18.76 -11.13 -6.55
CA GLN A 24 20.08 -11.14 -7.17
C GLN A 24 20.37 -12.46 -7.92
N GLN A 25 19.46 -13.43 -7.86
CA GLN A 25 19.63 -14.78 -8.44
C GLN A 25 20.92 -15.49 -7.98
N LEU A 26 21.46 -15.13 -6.81
CA LEU A 26 22.70 -15.67 -6.27
C LEU A 26 22.44 -16.80 -5.26
N TRP A 27 22.92 -18.00 -5.59
CA TRP A 27 22.84 -19.17 -4.72
C TRP A 27 24.00 -19.25 -3.74
N VAL A 28 23.85 -18.58 -2.58
CA VAL A 28 24.88 -18.59 -1.53
C VAL A 28 24.42 -19.41 -0.30
N PRO A 29 25.29 -20.29 0.24
CA PRO A 29 25.04 -20.97 1.51
C PRO A 29 24.89 -19.96 2.66
N ARG A 30 23.88 -20.18 3.51
CA ARG A 30 23.42 -19.22 4.53
C ARG A 30 24.50 -18.83 5.55
N ASP A 31 25.25 -19.81 6.03
CA ASP A 31 26.16 -19.62 7.16
C ASP A 31 27.46 -18.92 6.72
N PRO A 32 28.14 -19.34 5.63
CA PRO A 32 29.24 -18.57 5.05
C PRO A 32 28.85 -17.12 4.69
N LEU A 33 27.67 -16.95 4.08
CA LEU A 33 27.12 -15.63 3.75
C LEU A 33 26.99 -14.74 5.00
N PHE A 34 26.47 -15.31 6.10
CA PHE A 34 26.26 -14.55 7.32
C PHE A 34 27.56 -14.28 8.08
N GLU A 35 28.56 -15.17 8.03
CA GLU A 35 29.88 -14.88 8.60
C GLU A 35 30.57 -13.73 7.87
N MET A 36 30.51 -13.70 6.54
CA MET A 36 30.99 -12.55 5.76
C MET A 36 30.23 -11.26 6.12
N TYR A 37 28.90 -11.35 6.24
CA TYR A 37 28.07 -10.21 6.60
C TYR A 37 28.43 -9.61 7.98
N LYS A 38 28.72 -10.44 8.99
CA LYS A 38 29.15 -9.95 10.32
C LYS A 38 30.48 -9.20 10.26
N ILE A 39 31.40 -9.64 9.42
CA ILE A 39 32.70 -8.98 9.21
C ILE A 39 32.48 -7.63 8.53
N MET A 40 31.58 -7.57 7.56
CA MET A 40 31.31 -6.38 6.75
C MET A 40 30.43 -5.34 7.46
N PHE A 41 29.51 -5.76 8.33
CA PHE A 41 28.51 -4.91 9.00
C PHE A 41 28.40 -5.21 10.52
N PRO A 42 29.48 -5.08 11.30
CA PRO A 42 29.49 -5.46 12.71
C PRO A 42 28.53 -4.62 13.58
N ASN A 43 28.39 -3.33 13.27
CA ASN A 43 27.50 -2.41 13.99
C ASN A 43 26.01 -2.76 13.81
N GLU A 44 25.62 -3.14 12.59
CA GLU A 44 24.23 -3.53 12.27
C GLU A 44 23.81 -4.81 13.00
N VAL A 45 24.75 -5.75 13.11
CA VAL A 45 24.55 -6.99 13.87
C VAL A 45 24.36 -6.69 15.37
N GLU A 46 25.11 -5.74 15.92
CA GLU A 46 25.02 -5.32 17.32
C GLU A 46 23.66 -4.65 17.61
N MET A 47 23.19 -3.78 16.72
CA MET A 47 21.87 -3.14 16.81
C MET A 47 20.72 -4.17 16.74
N CYS A 48 20.79 -5.12 15.80
CA CYS A 48 19.82 -6.21 15.67
C CYS A 48 19.67 -7.05 16.96
N LYS A 49 20.79 -7.34 17.65
CA LYS A 49 20.78 -8.11 18.91
C LYS A 49 20.06 -7.38 20.03
N ARG A 50 20.22 -6.05 20.14
CA ARG A 50 19.60 -5.22 21.18
C ARG A 50 18.07 -5.19 21.05
N MET A 51 17.54 -5.15 19.82
CA MET A 51 16.10 -5.09 19.57
C MET A 51 15.35 -6.42 19.80
N MET A 52 16.00 -7.56 19.58
CA MET A 52 15.38 -8.87 19.84
C MET A 52 15.05 -9.12 21.33
N ARG A 53 15.52 -8.25 22.25
CA ARG A 53 15.29 -8.36 23.70
C ARG A 53 13.93 -7.82 24.17
N ARG A 54 13.09 -7.23 23.30
CA ARG A 54 11.76 -6.73 23.70
C ARG A 54 10.73 -7.87 23.90
N LYS A 55 9.97 -7.82 25.01
CA LYS A 55 8.90 -8.80 25.32
C LYS A 55 7.76 -8.67 24.31
N LYS A 56 7.47 -9.75 23.57
CA LYS A 56 6.36 -9.82 22.61
C LYS A 56 5.08 -10.22 23.34
N GLY A 57 4.03 -9.41 23.26
CA GLY A 57 2.67 -9.83 23.64
C GLY A 57 2.15 -11.00 22.79
N GLN A 58 1.23 -11.78 23.34
CA GLN A 58 0.55 -12.88 22.65
C GLN A 58 -0.56 -12.32 21.76
N PHE A 59 -0.53 -12.65 20.48
CA PHE A 59 -1.56 -12.29 19.51
C PHE A 59 -1.94 -13.59 18.81
N LEU A 60 -3.12 -14.12 19.15
CA LEU A 60 -3.63 -15.39 18.67
C LEU A 60 -4.58 -15.10 17.52
N VAL A 61 -4.30 -15.67 16.35
CA VAL A 61 -5.21 -15.62 15.20
C VAL A 61 -5.49 -17.05 14.73
N PRO A 62 -6.77 -17.38 14.45
CA PRO A 62 -7.19 -18.70 13.96
C PRO A 62 -6.82 -18.96 12.50
N GLY A 63 -6.21 -18.00 11.81
CA GLY A 63 -5.70 -18.19 10.45
C GLY A 63 -5.65 -16.89 9.65
N PRO A 64 -5.40 -17.01 8.33
CA PRO A 64 -5.34 -15.87 7.41
C PRO A 64 -6.63 -15.04 7.44
N ASN A 65 -6.50 -13.74 7.19
CA ASN A 65 -7.60 -12.78 7.06
C ASN A 65 -8.53 -12.62 8.27
N TYR A 66 -8.19 -13.25 9.41
CA TYR A 66 -8.96 -13.04 10.64
C TYR A 66 -8.88 -11.60 11.12
N GLN A 67 -7.70 -10.98 10.97
CA GLN A 67 -7.53 -9.58 11.30
C GLN A 67 -6.48 -8.92 10.40
N TRP A 68 -6.83 -7.78 9.82
CA TRP A 68 -5.86 -6.86 9.25
C TRP A 68 -5.69 -5.67 10.18
N CYS A 69 -4.45 -5.21 10.34
CA CYS A 69 -4.14 -3.97 11.03
C CYS A 69 -3.84 -2.90 10.00
N ILE A 70 -4.46 -1.74 10.15
CA ILE A 70 -4.21 -0.56 9.32
C ILE A 70 -3.69 0.56 10.20
N ASP A 71 -2.79 1.35 9.63
CA ASP A 71 -2.15 2.49 10.27
C ASP A 71 -1.92 3.58 9.21
N GLY A 72 -1.91 4.83 9.65
CA GLY A 72 -1.88 6.00 8.77
C GLY A 72 -1.37 7.24 9.50
N HIS A 73 -0.81 8.19 8.74
CA HIS A 73 -0.34 9.46 9.27
C HIS A 73 -0.77 10.63 8.37
N ASP A 74 -1.58 11.52 8.95
CA ASP A 74 -2.30 12.68 8.45
C ASP A 74 -2.89 12.57 7.01
N LYS A 75 -3.30 11.37 6.59
CA LYS A 75 -3.68 11.06 5.19
C LYS A 75 -4.91 10.14 5.08
N LEU A 76 -5.93 10.42 5.89
CA LEU A 76 -7.18 9.66 5.98
C LEU A 76 -7.76 9.19 4.63
N LYS A 77 -7.85 10.07 3.62
CA LYS A 77 -8.38 9.70 2.28
C LYS A 77 -7.46 8.74 1.51
N ALA A 78 -6.14 8.89 1.62
CA ALA A 78 -5.20 7.94 1.02
C ALA A 78 -5.32 6.56 1.67
N VAL A 79 -5.41 6.52 3.00
CA VAL A 79 -5.54 5.27 3.77
C VAL A 79 -6.85 4.55 3.40
N LEU A 80 -7.97 5.30 3.29
CA LEU A 80 -9.24 4.75 2.81
C LEU A 80 -9.10 4.19 1.38
N LYS A 81 -8.54 4.95 0.44
CA LYS A 81 -8.38 4.49 -0.95
C LYS A 81 -7.50 3.24 -1.03
N GLN A 82 -6.42 3.18 -0.26
CA GLN A 82 -5.56 1.99 -0.16
C GLN A 82 -6.31 0.77 0.37
N TYR A 83 -7.09 0.94 1.43
CA TYR A 83 -7.90 -0.16 1.97
C TYR A 83 -8.94 -0.67 0.97
N LEU A 84 -9.68 0.22 0.30
CA LEU A 84 -10.65 -0.15 -0.72
C LEU A 84 -9.99 -0.83 -1.92
N ALA A 85 -8.85 -0.32 -2.40
CA ALA A 85 -8.09 -0.92 -3.49
C ALA A 85 -7.57 -2.33 -3.12
N ALA A 86 -7.15 -2.53 -1.87
CA ALA A 86 -6.77 -3.86 -1.38
C ALA A 86 -7.97 -4.82 -1.40
N CYS A 87 -9.13 -4.40 -0.87
CA CYS A 87 -10.34 -5.21 -0.91
C CYS A 87 -10.79 -5.54 -2.35
N ASP A 88 -10.67 -4.60 -3.28
CA ASP A 88 -10.96 -4.84 -4.71
C ASP A 88 -10.00 -5.87 -5.32
N THR A 89 -8.70 -5.68 -5.10
CA THR A 89 -7.63 -6.56 -5.61
C THR A 89 -7.81 -8.00 -5.12
N TYR A 90 -8.11 -8.18 -3.83
CA TYR A 90 -8.27 -9.50 -3.23
C TYR A 90 -9.68 -10.08 -3.38
N GLY A 91 -10.68 -9.25 -3.65
CA GLY A 91 -12.09 -9.65 -3.73
C GLY A 91 -12.74 -9.98 -2.39
N PHE A 92 -12.05 -9.71 -1.27
CA PHE A 92 -12.56 -9.96 0.08
C PHE A 92 -12.06 -8.91 1.07
N ARG A 93 -12.77 -8.81 2.19
CA ARG A 93 -12.36 -8.06 3.39
C ARG A 93 -11.91 -9.03 4.50
N PRO A 94 -11.13 -8.59 5.49
CA PRO A 94 -10.84 -9.41 6.66
C PRO A 94 -12.09 -9.57 7.54
N TRP A 95 -12.04 -10.53 8.46
CA TRP A 95 -13.07 -10.66 9.49
C TRP A 95 -13.04 -9.46 10.45
N PHE A 96 -11.87 -9.10 10.99
CA PHE A 96 -11.67 -7.86 11.74
C PHE A 96 -10.75 -6.90 11.00
N LEU A 97 -11.13 -5.62 10.96
CA LEU A 97 -10.18 -4.53 10.73
C LEU A 97 -9.82 -3.87 12.06
N GLN A 98 -8.53 -3.71 12.34
CA GLN A 98 -8.03 -2.99 13.52
C GLN A 98 -7.26 -1.75 13.10
N ALA A 99 -7.53 -0.62 13.74
CA ALA A 99 -6.73 0.59 13.61
C ALA A 99 -6.56 1.29 14.98
N ASP A 100 -5.64 2.27 15.05
CA ASP A 100 -5.57 3.16 16.23
C ASP A 100 -6.86 3.99 16.36
N ARG A 101 -7.06 4.63 17.52
CA ARG A 101 -8.11 5.63 17.75
C ARG A 101 -7.80 6.99 17.15
N GLY A 102 -6.91 7.06 16.16
CA GLY A 102 -6.57 8.29 15.46
C GLY A 102 -7.78 8.87 14.72
N SER A 103 -7.78 10.19 14.54
CA SER A 103 -8.77 10.94 13.75
C SER A 103 -8.84 10.47 12.29
N GLU A 104 -7.83 9.73 11.83
CA GLU A 104 -7.68 9.22 10.46
C GLU A 104 -8.22 7.80 10.22
N THR A 105 -8.92 7.21 11.18
CA THR A 105 -9.47 5.86 11.06
C THR A 105 -10.99 5.75 10.89
N PRO A 106 -11.84 6.78 11.15
CA PRO A 106 -13.29 6.68 11.03
C PRO A 106 -13.79 6.27 9.64
N LEU A 107 -13.24 6.83 8.55
CA LEU A 107 -13.73 6.49 7.21
C LEU A 107 -13.42 5.04 6.84
N VAL A 108 -12.26 4.52 7.23
CA VAL A 108 -11.91 3.12 6.98
C VAL A 108 -12.78 2.19 7.82
N ALA A 109 -13.07 2.56 9.07
CA ALA A 109 -13.99 1.83 9.93
C ALA A 109 -15.41 1.78 9.33
N ALA A 110 -15.90 2.92 8.83
CA ALA A 110 -17.19 3.02 8.17
C ALA A 110 -17.24 2.16 6.89
N ALA A 111 -16.20 2.25 6.05
CA ALA A 111 -16.12 1.45 4.83
C ALA A 111 -16.09 -0.07 5.11
N HIS A 112 -15.31 -0.49 6.11
CA HIS A 112 -15.29 -1.89 6.55
C HIS A 112 -16.65 -2.35 7.08
N TRP A 113 -17.35 -1.49 7.81
CA TRP A 113 -18.68 -1.79 8.32
C TRP A 113 -19.73 -1.87 7.21
N ASN A 114 -19.68 -1.01 6.19
CA ASN A 114 -20.55 -1.09 5.02
C ASN A 114 -20.41 -2.44 4.31
N PHE A 115 -19.17 -2.92 4.10
CA PHE A 115 -18.96 -4.28 3.59
C PHE A 115 -19.54 -5.37 4.50
N ALA A 116 -19.41 -5.21 5.82
CA ALA A 116 -19.94 -6.19 6.77
C ALA A 116 -21.47 -6.23 6.78
N LEU A 117 -22.13 -5.09 6.59
CA LEU A 117 -23.59 -5.02 6.47
C LEU A 117 -24.11 -5.63 5.16
N ALA A 118 -23.38 -5.44 4.05
CA ALA A 118 -23.80 -5.89 2.73
C ALA A 118 -23.60 -7.39 2.51
N ALA A 119 -22.41 -7.92 2.79
CA ALA A 119 -22.09 -9.32 2.48
C ALA A 119 -22.60 -10.31 3.56
N GLY A 120 -22.83 -9.83 4.78
CA GLY A 120 -22.88 -10.72 5.95
C GLY A 120 -21.52 -11.39 6.19
N GLY A 121 -21.14 -11.64 7.44
CA GLY A 121 -19.90 -12.36 7.74
C GLY A 121 -20.19 -13.81 8.12
N CYS A 122 -19.94 -14.76 7.24
CA CYS A 122 -20.10 -16.19 7.54
C CYS A 122 -18.82 -16.94 7.15
N VAL A 123 -18.27 -17.72 8.08
CA VAL A 123 -17.14 -18.62 7.84
C VAL A 123 -17.49 -19.97 8.44
N GLU A 124 -17.32 -21.04 7.69
CA GLU A 124 -17.44 -22.41 8.20
C GLU A 124 -16.05 -22.99 8.43
N TRP A 125 -15.84 -23.57 9.61
CA TRP A 125 -14.61 -24.29 9.93
C TRP A 125 -14.91 -25.48 10.85
N ASN A 126 -14.45 -26.67 10.48
CA ASN A 126 -14.64 -27.92 11.23
C ASN A 126 -16.11 -28.22 11.57
N GLY A 127 -17.03 -27.96 10.63
CA GLY A 127 -18.48 -28.15 10.82
C GLY A 127 -19.13 -27.14 11.77
N GLN A 128 -18.39 -26.11 12.21
CA GLN A 128 -18.92 -24.98 12.97
C GLN A 128 -19.07 -23.76 12.05
N VAL A 129 -20.26 -23.16 12.09
CA VAL A 129 -20.55 -21.92 11.37
C VAL A 129 -20.34 -20.73 12.30
N PHE A 130 -19.43 -19.84 11.92
CA PHE A 130 -19.15 -18.58 12.59
C PHE A 130 -19.88 -17.46 11.89
N GLN A 131 -20.80 -16.80 12.61
CA GLN A 131 -21.54 -15.66 12.10
C GLN A 131 -21.04 -14.36 12.75
N GLN A 132 -20.69 -13.39 11.92
CA GLN A 132 -20.34 -12.05 12.34
C GLN A 132 -21.60 -11.25 12.65
N GLY A 133 -21.56 -10.50 13.75
CA GLY A 133 -22.64 -9.57 14.12
C GLY A 133 -22.71 -8.36 13.21
N LYS A 134 -23.80 -7.60 13.32
CA LYS A 134 -24.07 -6.42 12.47
C LYS A 134 -23.58 -5.11 13.06
N ARG A 135 -23.07 -5.08 14.30
CA ARG A 135 -22.60 -3.84 14.94
C ARG A 135 -21.17 -3.56 14.50
N LEU A 136 -20.77 -2.28 14.46
CA LEU A 136 -19.40 -1.88 14.13
C LEU A 136 -18.35 -2.64 14.96
N LYS A 137 -18.57 -2.81 16.27
CA LYS A 137 -17.65 -3.55 17.16
C LYS A 137 -17.47 -5.04 16.81
N ASP A 138 -18.38 -5.61 16.01
CA ASP A 138 -18.35 -7.01 15.61
C ASP A 138 -17.43 -7.25 14.40
N SER A 139 -17.04 -6.19 13.67
CA SER A 139 -16.10 -6.22 12.54
C SER A 139 -14.92 -5.25 12.65
N TYR A 140 -15.00 -4.26 13.53
CA TYR A 140 -13.95 -3.25 13.72
C TYR A 140 -13.42 -3.21 15.15
N LYS A 141 -12.10 -3.13 15.28
CA LYS A 141 -11.39 -3.02 16.56
C LYS A 141 -10.64 -1.70 16.64
N ALA A 142 -11.12 -0.80 17.49
CA ALA A 142 -10.39 0.42 17.85
C ALA A 142 -9.40 0.13 19.00
N ALA A 143 -8.12 0.01 18.68
CA ALA A 143 -7.06 -0.23 19.66
C ALA A 143 -6.35 1.08 20.03
N PRO A 144 -5.92 1.30 21.28
CA PRO A 144 -4.96 2.37 21.58
C PRO A 144 -3.60 2.08 20.93
N SER A 145 -2.81 3.11 20.61
CA SER A 145 -1.41 3.01 20.14
C SER A 145 -0.58 1.98 20.92
N THR A 146 -0.69 1.96 22.25
CA THR A 146 -0.01 0.97 23.13
C THR A 146 -0.36 -0.49 22.86
N LYS A 147 -1.41 -0.77 22.09
CA LYS A 147 -1.83 -2.11 21.63
C LYS A 147 -1.56 -2.35 20.14
N ASN A 148 -1.07 -1.35 19.38
CA ASN A 148 -0.62 -1.47 17.99
C ASN A 148 0.83 -1.98 17.84
N VAL A 149 1.40 -2.53 18.91
CA VAL A 149 2.78 -3.08 19.01
C VAL A 149 3.19 -4.00 17.85
N LYS A 150 2.25 -4.70 17.19
CA LYS A 150 2.58 -5.61 16.08
C LYS A 150 2.82 -4.89 14.76
N ILE A 151 1.95 -3.94 14.40
CA ILE A 151 2.11 -3.13 13.18
C ILE A 151 3.28 -2.16 13.37
N GLU A 152 3.38 -1.52 14.54
CA GLU A 152 4.55 -0.72 14.92
C GLU A 152 5.84 -1.55 14.92
N GLY A 153 5.81 -2.77 15.47
CA GLY A 153 6.97 -3.66 15.44
C GLY A 153 7.28 -4.25 14.06
N TRP A 154 6.34 -4.16 13.10
CA TRP A 154 6.60 -4.47 11.69
C TRP A 154 7.24 -3.24 11.01
N TRP A 155 6.67 -2.05 11.20
CA TRP A 155 7.24 -0.78 10.74
C TRP A 155 8.66 -0.56 11.24
N GLU A 156 8.93 -0.78 12.53
CA GLU A 156 10.26 -0.67 13.11
C GLU A 156 11.25 -1.63 12.44
N ARG A 157 10.82 -2.86 12.13
CA ARG A 157 11.67 -3.81 11.40
C ARG A 157 11.91 -3.35 9.98
N MET A 158 10.90 -2.90 9.27
CA MET A 158 11.04 -2.36 7.91
C MET A 158 12.02 -1.18 7.90
N LEU A 159 11.80 -0.19 8.78
CA LEU A 159 12.69 0.96 8.94
C LEU A 159 14.14 0.51 9.19
N HIS A 160 14.38 -0.39 10.14
CA HIS A 160 15.75 -0.85 10.40
C HIS A 160 16.36 -1.64 9.24
N VAL A 161 15.54 -2.37 8.50
CA VAL A 161 16.00 -3.32 7.50
C VAL A 161 16.35 -2.61 6.18
N CYS A 162 15.54 -1.64 5.74
CA CYS A 162 15.72 -0.97 4.45
C CYS A 162 15.66 0.57 4.52
N SER A 163 14.82 1.17 5.36
CA SER A 163 14.48 2.61 5.20
C SER A 163 15.19 3.60 6.13
N ARG A 164 15.90 3.16 7.17
CA ARG A 164 16.57 4.04 8.14
C ARG A 164 17.64 4.90 7.48
N GLN A 165 18.40 4.31 6.58
CA GLN A 165 19.40 5.00 5.77
C GLN A 165 18.81 6.20 5.01
N TRP A 166 17.59 6.08 4.47
CA TRP A 166 16.95 7.14 3.73
C TRP A 166 16.47 8.27 4.64
N VAL A 167 15.97 7.94 5.82
CA VAL A 167 15.61 8.94 6.84
C VAL A 167 16.83 9.79 7.21
N ASP A 168 17.97 9.13 7.47
CA ASP A 168 19.20 9.82 7.85
C ASP A 168 19.78 10.61 6.65
N TYR A 169 19.74 10.03 5.44
CA TYR A 169 20.15 10.65 4.18
C TYR A 169 19.37 11.94 3.86
N PHE A 170 18.03 11.89 3.87
CA PHE A 170 17.21 13.09 3.62
C PHE A 170 17.35 14.11 4.75
N GLY A 171 17.54 13.64 5.99
CA GLY A 171 17.86 14.51 7.12
C GLY A 171 19.20 15.22 6.97
N GLU A 172 20.19 14.59 6.34
CA GLU A 172 21.47 15.22 5.98
C GLU A 172 21.31 16.23 4.85
N LEU A 173 20.56 15.92 3.78
CA LEU A 173 20.29 16.89 2.71
C LEU A 173 19.65 18.18 3.24
N ALA A 174 18.67 18.05 4.12
CA ALA A 174 18.02 19.21 4.73
C ALA A 174 18.99 19.99 5.65
N ARG A 175 19.82 19.29 6.44
CA ARG A 175 20.77 19.92 7.37
C ARG A 175 21.90 20.66 6.64
N ASP A 176 22.36 20.10 5.53
CA ASP A 176 23.44 20.66 4.71
C ASP A 176 22.95 21.83 3.82
N GLY A 177 21.63 22.08 3.77
CA GLY A 177 21.02 23.09 2.90
C GLY A 177 20.91 22.65 1.44
N ASP A 178 21.07 21.35 1.16
CA ASP A 178 20.89 20.79 -0.19
C ASP A 178 19.40 20.62 -0.55
N PHE A 179 18.50 20.64 0.44
CA PHE A 179 17.06 20.51 0.28
C PHE A 179 16.30 21.53 1.13
N ASP A 180 15.37 22.24 0.49
CA ASP A 180 14.39 23.14 1.10
C ASP A 180 12.96 22.65 0.78
N GLY A 181 12.26 22.19 1.82
CA GLY A 181 10.87 21.71 1.69
C GLY A 181 9.84 22.78 1.34
N SER A 182 10.23 24.07 1.32
CA SER A 182 9.39 25.17 0.85
C SER A 182 9.51 25.43 -0.65
N MET A 183 10.58 24.95 -1.29
CA MET A 183 10.81 25.11 -2.72
C MET A 183 10.00 24.09 -3.53
N LEU A 184 9.38 24.55 -4.61
CA LEU A 184 8.63 23.69 -5.52
C LEU A 184 9.57 22.75 -6.27
N GLU A 185 10.73 23.28 -6.66
CA GLU A 185 11.75 22.66 -7.47
C GLU A 185 12.40 21.49 -6.74
N ASP A 186 12.74 21.70 -5.46
CA ASP A 186 13.25 20.65 -4.58
C ASP A 186 12.22 19.54 -4.37
N GLN A 187 10.95 19.89 -4.13
CA GLN A 187 9.88 18.90 -3.98
C GLN A 187 9.69 18.07 -5.25
N ILE A 188 9.67 18.71 -6.43
CA ILE A 188 9.53 17.98 -7.70
C ILE A 188 10.76 17.08 -7.94
N ALA A 189 11.97 17.63 -7.78
CA ALA A 189 13.21 16.89 -8.03
C ALA A 189 13.34 15.68 -7.09
N ILE A 190 13.01 15.83 -5.80
CA ILE A 190 13.15 14.75 -4.83
C ILE A 190 12.15 13.63 -5.10
N TYR A 191 10.91 13.95 -5.47
CA TYR A 191 9.93 12.93 -5.87
C TYR A 191 10.34 12.25 -7.17
N ALA A 192 10.76 13.00 -8.19
CA ALA A 192 11.16 12.45 -9.49
C ALA A 192 12.32 11.44 -9.37
N VAL A 193 13.34 11.77 -8.57
CA VAL A 193 14.50 10.90 -8.38
C VAL A 193 14.15 9.73 -7.44
N PHE A 194 13.68 10.02 -6.22
CA PHE A 194 13.66 8.99 -5.17
C PHE A 194 12.36 8.20 -5.07
N GLU A 195 11.23 8.66 -5.64
CA GLU A 195 9.95 7.94 -5.50
C GLU A 195 10.06 6.49 -6.02
N GLY A 196 10.62 6.30 -7.21
CA GLY A 196 10.77 4.97 -7.82
C GLY A 196 11.70 4.07 -7.00
N VAL A 197 12.84 4.61 -6.55
CA VAL A 197 13.83 3.89 -5.74
C VAL A 197 13.21 3.41 -4.42
N LEU A 198 12.54 4.32 -3.70
CA LEU A 198 11.91 4.00 -2.42
C LEU A 198 10.76 3.01 -2.57
N ARG A 199 9.93 3.15 -3.62
CA ARG A 199 8.85 2.20 -3.91
C ARG A 199 9.38 0.80 -4.19
N GLN A 200 10.42 0.69 -5.00
CA GLN A 200 11.04 -0.60 -5.31
C GLN A 200 11.64 -1.23 -4.05
N GLU A 201 12.34 -0.46 -3.23
CA GLU A 201 12.95 -1.00 -2.00
C GLU A 201 11.89 -1.48 -0.98
N LEU A 202 10.77 -0.77 -0.87
CA LEU A 202 9.63 -1.23 -0.06
C LEU A 202 9.02 -2.52 -0.61
N PHE A 203 8.92 -2.65 -1.94
CA PHE A 203 8.44 -3.87 -2.59
C PHE A 203 9.38 -5.05 -2.31
N ASP A 204 10.68 -4.87 -2.52
CA ASP A 204 11.71 -5.88 -2.26
C ASP A 204 11.69 -6.34 -0.81
N PHE A 205 11.51 -5.40 0.13
CA PHE A 205 11.36 -5.71 1.55
C PHE A 205 10.13 -6.59 1.82
N VAL A 206 8.97 -6.27 1.21
CA VAL A 206 7.75 -7.06 1.37
C VAL A 206 7.93 -8.48 0.82
N GLU A 207 8.56 -8.64 -0.34
CA GLU A 207 8.88 -9.97 -0.88
C GLU A 207 9.80 -10.75 0.05
N ALA A 208 10.94 -10.16 0.46
CA ALA A 208 11.87 -10.78 1.39
C ALA A 208 11.19 -11.12 2.73
N TRP A 209 10.27 -10.27 3.18
CA TRP A 209 9.45 -10.50 4.37
C TRP A 209 8.48 -11.65 4.17
N ASN A 210 7.81 -11.79 3.04
CA ASN A 210 6.86 -12.88 2.86
C ASN A 210 7.55 -14.26 2.76
N LEU A 211 8.84 -14.29 2.45
CA LEU A 211 9.60 -15.52 2.22
C LEU A 211 10.57 -15.90 3.33
N HIS A 212 10.78 -15.02 4.31
CA HIS A 212 11.66 -15.33 5.43
C HIS A 212 11.13 -16.54 6.23
N LYS A 213 12.02 -17.43 6.66
CA LYS A 213 11.59 -18.60 7.45
C LYS A 213 11.46 -18.25 8.95
N ILE A 214 10.23 -18.29 9.46
CA ILE A 214 9.94 -18.30 10.90
C ILE A 214 10.31 -19.66 11.46
N ARG A 215 11.12 -19.67 12.52
CA ARG A 215 11.55 -20.90 13.20
C ARG A 215 10.50 -21.36 14.20
N LEU A 216 10.36 -22.69 14.30
CA LEU A 216 9.67 -23.34 15.40
C LEU A 216 10.28 -22.90 16.74
N GLN A 217 9.40 -22.44 17.64
CA GLN A 217 9.75 -22.01 18.99
C GLN A 217 9.00 -22.91 19.96
N LYS A 218 9.69 -23.90 20.56
CA LYS A 218 9.07 -24.90 21.46
C LYS A 218 8.26 -24.27 22.61
N ASN A 219 8.77 -23.18 23.17
CA ASN A 219 8.12 -22.48 24.29
C ASN A 219 7.06 -21.44 23.85
N ARG A 220 6.70 -21.40 22.56
CA ARG A 220 5.70 -20.50 22.00
C ARG A 220 4.85 -21.22 20.95
N PRO A 221 3.97 -22.15 21.39
CA PRO A 221 3.18 -22.99 20.48
C PRO A 221 2.24 -22.18 19.58
N HIS A 222 1.84 -20.98 19.98
CA HIS A 222 1.00 -20.06 19.20
C HIS A 222 1.74 -19.37 18.04
N VAL A 223 3.07 -19.50 17.93
CA VAL A 223 3.84 -18.92 16.82
C VAL A 223 3.88 -19.92 15.67
N VAL A 224 3.16 -19.61 14.60
CA VAL A 224 3.17 -20.40 13.36
C VAL A 224 4.56 -20.30 12.73
N HIS A 225 5.25 -21.44 12.60
CA HIS A 225 6.54 -21.53 11.92
C HIS A 225 6.35 -21.68 10.40
N GLY A 226 7.41 -21.52 9.61
CA GLY A 226 7.33 -21.61 8.14
C GLY A 226 7.56 -20.27 7.47
N GLN A 227 7.27 -20.19 6.17
CA GLN A 227 7.32 -18.93 5.43
C GLN A 227 5.97 -18.23 5.55
N PRO A 228 5.91 -16.91 5.85
CA PRO A 228 4.65 -16.18 5.94
C PRO A 228 3.76 -16.36 4.71
N TRP A 229 4.33 -16.32 3.52
CA TRP A 229 3.63 -16.56 2.26
C TRP A 229 2.92 -17.92 2.25
N MET A 230 3.66 -18.99 2.57
CA MET A 230 3.10 -20.34 2.63
C MET A 230 2.04 -20.47 3.73
N ASN A 231 2.29 -19.87 4.90
CA ASN A 231 1.34 -19.90 6.00
C ASN A 231 0.05 -19.12 5.72
N TYR A 232 0.10 -18.14 4.82
CA TYR A 232 -1.04 -17.34 4.41
C TYR A 232 -1.85 -18.01 3.29
N HIS A 233 -1.18 -18.48 2.23
CA HIS A 233 -1.84 -19.06 1.05
C HIS A 233 -2.15 -20.56 1.17
N TYR A 234 -1.40 -21.29 2.00
CA TYR A 234 -1.55 -22.73 2.19
C TYR A 234 -1.56 -23.07 3.69
N PRO A 235 -2.51 -22.53 4.47
CA PRO A 235 -2.63 -22.87 5.89
C PRO A 235 -2.97 -24.35 6.05
N ASP A 236 -2.50 -24.95 7.15
CA ASP A 236 -2.89 -26.29 7.57
C ASP A 236 -4.39 -26.28 7.93
N PRO A 237 -5.27 -26.98 7.18
CA PRO A 237 -6.73 -26.86 7.33
C PRO A 237 -7.22 -27.36 8.70
N ASP A 238 -6.50 -28.28 9.33
CA ASP A 238 -6.83 -28.80 10.67
C ASP A 238 -6.54 -27.76 11.76
N LYS A 239 -5.66 -26.80 11.48
CA LYS A 239 -5.14 -25.83 12.46
C LYS A 239 -5.54 -24.39 12.19
N ALA A 240 -5.90 -24.07 10.94
CA ALA A 240 -6.20 -22.72 10.52
C ALA A 240 -7.23 -22.67 9.40
N CYS A 241 -8.09 -21.66 9.48
CA CYS A 241 -9.10 -21.33 8.46
C CYS A 241 -8.80 -19.97 7.84
N ASN A 242 -9.19 -19.78 6.58
CA ASN A 242 -9.18 -18.45 5.96
C ASN A 242 -10.49 -17.72 6.33
N TRP A 243 -10.35 -16.56 6.94
CA TRP A 243 -11.47 -15.74 7.44
C TRP A 243 -11.84 -14.58 6.51
N GLY A 244 -11.38 -14.62 5.25
CA GLY A 244 -11.74 -13.62 4.24
C GLY A 244 -13.22 -13.71 3.91
N ILE A 245 -13.93 -12.59 3.98
CA ILE A 245 -15.34 -12.48 3.61
C ILE A 245 -15.42 -11.79 2.24
N PRO A 246 -16.05 -12.41 1.22
CA PRO A 246 -16.27 -11.77 -0.07
C PRO A 246 -16.91 -10.39 0.09
N ILE A 247 -16.45 -9.42 -0.69
CA ILE A 247 -17.05 -8.09 -0.67
C ILE A 247 -18.18 -7.97 -1.68
N ASP A 248 -19.13 -7.10 -1.37
CA ASP A 248 -20.10 -6.60 -2.35
C ASP A 248 -19.42 -5.57 -3.27
N ARG A 249 -19.38 -5.87 -4.59
CA ARG A 249 -18.72 -5.02 -5.59
C ARG A 249 -19.49 -3.73 -5.88
N GLN A 250 -20.81 -3.71 -5.72
CA GLN A 250 -21.60 -2.50 -5.87
C GLN A 250 -21.26 -1.51 -4.74
N VAL A 251 -21.25 -2.01 -3.50
CA VAL A 251 -20.87 -1.21 -2.33
C VAL A 251 -19.43 -0.71 -2.43
N LEU A 252 -18.50 -1.53 -2.93
CA LEU A 252 -17.14 -1.08 -3.26
C LEU A 252 -17.15 0.09 -4.25
N GLY A 253 -17.89 -0.04 -5.36
CA GLY A 253 -17.98 1.00 -6.39
C GLY A 253 -18.53 2.33 -5.86
N GLU A 254 -19.56 2.27 -5.01
CA GLU A 254 -20.13 3.45 -4.33
C GLU A 254 -19.10 4.15 -3.44
N MET A 255 -18.29 3.39 -2.69
CA MET A 255 -17.25 3.96 -1.82
C MET A 255 -16.01 4.46 -2.56
N LEU A 256 -15.68 3.87 -3.71
CA LEU A 256 -14.55 4.31 -4.54
C LEU A 256 -14.86 5.57 -5.35
N ARG A 257 -16.13 5.78 -5.74
CA ARG A 257 -16.57 6.92 -6.57
C ARG A 257 -16.06 8.29 -6.08
N PRO A 258 -16.26 8.71 -4.82
CA PRO A 258 -15.77 10.01 -4.34
C PRO A 258 -14.23 10.11 -4.31
N LEU A 259 -13.52 8.99 -4.44
CA LEU A 259 -12.07 8.92 -4.39
C LEU A 259 -11.44 8.76 -5.79
N ALA A 260 -12.23 8.79 -6.87
CA ALA A 260 -11.75 8.51 -8.23
C ALA A 260 -10.55 9.39 -8.62
N GLY A 261 -10.65 10.70 -8.40
CA GLY A 261 -9.59 11.66 -8.72
C GLY A 261 -8.37 11.65 -7.78
N ILE A 262 -8.36 10.84 -6.73
CA ILE A 262 -7.23 10.78 -5.79
C ILE A 262 -6.23 9.73 -6.26
N ASP A 263 -5.07 10.13 -6.76
CA ASP A 263 -4.02 9.17 -7.06
C ASP A 263 -3.09 8.96 -5.86
N ILE A 264 -2.88 7.69 -5.51
CA ILE A 264 -1.98 7.25 -4.42
C ILE A 264 -0.69 6.60 -4.94
N SER A 265 -0.58 6.45 -6.27
CA SER A 265 0.52 5.77 -6.96
C SER A 265 1.64 6.70 -7.41
N THR A 266 1.42 8.02 -7.37
CA THR A 266 2.40 9.03 -7.81
C THR A 266 2.34 10.28 -6.94
N CYS A 267 3.50 10.90 -6.70
CA CYS A 267 3.60 12.20 -6.05
C CYS A 267 3.69 13.38 -7.04
N LEU A 268 3.81 13.10 -8.34
CA LEU A 268 3.93 14.10 -9.40
C LEU A 268 2.73 14.04 -10.36
N GLU A 269 2.37 15.20 -10.93
CA GLU A 269 1.43 15.23 -12.05
C GLU A 269 2.01 14.48 -13.26
N PRO A 270 1.18 13.85 -14.11
CA PRO A 270 1.64 12.99 -15.20
C PRO A 270 2.63 13.68 -16.13
N GLU A 271 2.32 14.91 -16.56
CA GLU A 271 3.16 15.70 -17.47
C GLU A 271 4.48 16.11 -16.80
N THR A 272 4.44 16.41 -15.50
CA THR A 272 5.65 16.74 -14.73
C THR A 272 6.53 15.49 -14.57
N LYS A 273 5.92 14.35 -14.30
CA LYS A 273 6.63 13.07 -14.14
C LYS A 273 7.29 12.63 -15.44
N GLU A 274 6.60 12.80 -16.57
CA GLU A 274 7.13 12.51 -17.88
C GLU A 274 8.30 13.43 -18.22
N TRP A 275 8.13 14.74 -18.07
CA TRP A 275 9.21 15.70 -18.29
C TRP A 275 10.44 15.43 -17.43
N CYS A 276 10.27 15.15 -16.14
CA CYS A 276 11.39 14.83 -15.25
C CYS A 276 12.11 13.55 -15.66
N ARG A 277 11.36 12.53 -16.11
CA ARG A 277 11.93 11.26 -16.57
C ARG A 277 12.78 11.47 -17.83
N ASP A 278 12.32 12.27 -18.78
CA ASP A 278 13.09 12.55 -20.00
C ASP A 278 14.41 13.27 -19.67
N VAL A 279 14.36 14.28 -18.80
CA VAL A 279 15.55 15.01 -18.35
C VAL A 279 16.51 14.09 -17.57
N LEU A 280 15.99 13.20 -16.73
CA LEU A 280 16.81 12.23 -15.99
C LEU A 280 17.44 11.20 -16.92
N ALA A 281 16.72 10.74 -17.95
CA ALA A 281 17.25 9.83 -18.96
C ALA A 281 18.42 10.47 -19.72
N GLU A 282 18.32 11.75 -20.11
CA GLU A 282 19.43 12.51 -20.72
C GLU A 282 20.68 12.55 -19.82
N MET A 283 20.50 12.56 -18.49
CA MET A 283 21.60 12.56 -17.53
C MET A 283 22.23 11.17 -17.32
N GLY A 284 21.65 10.11 -17.89
CA GLY A 284 22.06 8.72 -17.64
C GLY A 284 21.61 8.19 -16.27
N TYR A 285 20.50 8.70 -15.75
CA TYR A 285 19.93 8.26 -14.46
C TYR A 285 19.56 6.78 -14.47
N ASP A 286 18.88 6.32 -15.53
CA ASP A 286 18.37 4.96 -15.64
C ASP A 286 19.49 3.91 -15.58
N ASP A 287 20.65 4.21 -16.18
CA ASP A 287 21.81 3.32 -16.11
C ASP A 287 22.33 3.12 -14.68
N VAL A 288 22.21 4.15 -13.84
CA VAL A 288 22.65 4.04 -12.43
C VAL A 288 21.62 3.31 -11.59
N VAL A 289 20.33 3.60 -11.80
CA VAL A 289 19.23 2.93 -11.09
C VAL A 289 19.17 1.43 -11.42
N LEU A 290 19.32 1.08 -12.69
CA LEU A 290 19.33 -0.31 -13.16
C LEU A 290 20.63 -1.06 -12.80
N GLY A 291 21.64 -0.35 -12.29
CA GLY A 291 22.92 -0.92 -11.90
C GLY A 291 23.87 -1.22 -13.06
N ASN A 292 23.60 -0.67 -14.26
CA ASN A 292 24.48 -0.73 -15.42
C ASN A 292 25.77 0.10 -15.18
N HIS A 293 25.64 1.23 -14.49
CA HIS A 293 26.74 2.13 -14.14
C HIS A 293 26.78 2.41 -12.62
N GLN A 294 27.99 2.56 -12.08
CA GLN A 294 28.16 2.89 -10.65
C GLN A 294 28.05 4.39 -10.43
N ASP A 295 27.28 4.79 -9.42
CA ASP A 295 27.32 6.17 -8.93
C ASP A 295 28.71 6.44 -8.33
N PRO A 296 29.40 7.52 -8.75
CA PRO A 296 30.67 7.90 -8.15
C PRO A 296 30.54 8.25 -6.66
N ASP A 297 29.40 8.81 -6.22
CA ASP A 297 29.16 9.12 -4.81
C ASP A 297 28.48 7.94 -4.10
N LYS A 298 29.29 7.13 -3.42
CA LYS A 298 28.83 5.95 -2.68
C LYS A 298 28.12 6.30 -1.36
N LEU A 299 28.36 7.49 -0.82
CA LEU A 299 27.77 7.92 0.45
C LEU A 299 26.45 8.63 0.21
N ARG A 300 26.34 9.37 -0.91
CA ARG A 300 25.14 10.10 -1.29
C ARG A 300 24.68 9.72 -2.70
N PRO A 301 24.20 8.48 -2.89
CA PRO A 301 23.75 8.01 -4.19
C PRO A 301 22.62 8.90 -4.72
N PHE A 302 22.65 9.15 -6.03
CA PHE A 302 21.68 9.98 -6.74
C PHE A 302 21.62 11.47 -6.36
N LYS A 303 22.39 11.95 -5.37
CA LYS A 303 22.44 13.38 -5.02
C LYS A 303 22.76 14.25 -6.24
N ARG A 304 23.69 13.80 -7.10
CA ARG A 304 24.07 14.51 -8.32
C ARG A 304 22.90 14.67 -9.31
N PHE A 305 22.07 13.63 -9.45
CA PHE A 305 20.91 13.67 -10.34
C PHE A 305 19.82 14.57 -9.76
N TYR A 306 19.58 14.48 -8.46
CA TYR A 306 18.66 15.38 -7.76
C TYR A 306 19.03 16.86 -7.92
N LEU A 307 20.28 17.23 -7.64
CA LEU A 307 20.73 18.63 -7.78
C LEU A 307 20.69 19.10 -9.23
N ALA A 308 21.16 18.26 -10.17
CA ALA A 308 21.14 18.62 -11.60
C ALA A 308 19.71 18.75 -12.15
N LEU A 309 18.79 17.87 -11.73
CA LEU A 309 17.38 17.95 -12.10
C LEU A 309 16.73 19.20 -11.53
N ARG A 310 17.00 19.55 -10.27
CA ARG A 310 16.53 20.80 -9.68
C ARG A 310 16.96 22.02 -10.50
N ASP A 311 18.23 22.09 -10.90
CA ASP A 311 18.73 23.22 -11.69
C ASP A 311 18.02 23.29 -13.06
N ARG A 312 17.73 22.14 -13.69
CA ARG A 312 16.93 22.08 -14.92
C ARG A 312 15.47 22.53 -14.69
N ILE A 313 14.87 22.15 -13.56
CA ILE A 313 13.50 22.57 -13.20
C ILE A 313 13.45 24.09 -13.02
N ILE A 314 14.42 24.69 -12.32
CA ILE A 314 14.52 26.14 -12.15
C ILE A 314 14.55 26.83 -13.51
N GLN A 315 15.45 26.40 -14.40
CA GLN A 315 15.57 26.96 -15.75
C GLN A 315 14.27 26.83 -16.56
N HIS A 316 13.60 25.68 -16.46
CA HIS A 316 12.34 25.43 -17.16
C HIS A 316 11.21 26.35 -16.64
N ILE A 317 11.08 26.50 -15.33
CA ILE A 317 10.08 27.39 -14.71
C ILE A 317 10.34 28.85 -15.11
N GLU A 318 11.61 29.29 -15.11
CA GLU A 318 12.01 30.63 -15.54
C GLU A 318 11.70 30.88 -17.02
N SER A 319 11.85 29.86 -17.87
CA SER A 319 11.53 29.93 -19.30
C SER A 319 10.03 30.09 -19.60
N ARG A 320 9.16 29.74 -18.63
CA ARG A 320 7.69 29.73 -18.73
C ARG A 320 7.13 28.88 -19.89
N GLN A 321 7.89 27.90 -20.34
CA GLN A 321 7.44 26.96 -21.36
C GLN A 321 6.56 25.86 -20.74
N PRO A 322 5.61 25.29 -21.53
CA PRO A 322 4.90 24.10 -21.10
C PRO A 322 5.84 22.87 -21.04
N PRO A 323 5.55 21.86 -20.19
CA PRO A 323 4.43 21.81 -19.24
C PRO A 323 4.68 22.68 -18.00
N VAL A 324 3.60 23.10 -17.34
CA VAL A 324 3.70 23.71 -16.00
C VAL A 324 4.02 22.60 -15.02
N LEU A 325 5.18 22.69 -14.38
CA LEU A 325 5.66 21.65 -13.47
C LEU A 325 4.96 21.77 -12.11
N ALA A 326 4.43 20.64 -11.63
CA ALA A 326 3.71 20.57 -10.37
C ALA A 326 3.82 19.18 -9.72
N TYR A 327 3.82 19.16 -8.39
CA TYR A 327 3.64 17.93 -7.63
C TYR A 327 2.21 17.80 -7.14
N ARG A 328 1.77 16.57 -6.90
CA ARG A 328 0.49 16.25 -6.27
C ARG A 328 0.63 16.38 -4.77
N ARG A 329 -0.08 17.35 -4.19
CA ARG A 329 -0.24 17.40 -2.73
C ARG A 329 -0.88 16.11 -2.26
N ALA A 330 -0.36 15.56 -1.16
CA ALA A 330 -0.96 14.41 -0.52
C ALA A 330 -2.45 14.70 -0.28
N PRO A 331 -3.35 13.72 -0.52
CA PRO A 331 -4.78 13.90 -0.31
C PRO A 331 -5.07 13.92 1.19
N THR A 332 -4.75 15.05 1.82
CA THR A 332 -5.05 15.35 3.22
C THR A 332 -6.52 15.75 3.35
N GLY A 333 -7.04 15.69 4.58
CA GLY A 333 -8.42 16.02 4.89
C GLY A 333 -9.14 14.91 5.66
N GLY A 334 -10.06 15.33 6.51
CA GLY A 334 -10.90 14.54 7.39
C GLY A 334 -12.21 14.05 6.75
N VAL A 335 -13.19 13.80 7.61
CA VAL A 335 -14.55 13.40 7.21
C VAL A 335 -15.23 14.50 6.40
N ALA A 336 -15.05 15.77 6.76
CA ALA A 336 -15.68 16.90 6.07
C ALA A 336 -15.25 17.00 4.59
N GLU A 337 -13.96 16.84 4.29
CA GLU A 337 -13.49 16.82 2.90
C GLU A 337 -14.00 15.61 2.13
N TYR A 338 -14.19 14.46 2.78
CA TYR A 338 -14.80 13.29 2.15
C TYR A 338 -16.28 13.53 1.83
N GLU A 339 -17.05 14.13 2.75
CA GLU A 339 -18.45 14.51 2.52
C GLU A 339 -18.59 15.48 1.34
N ALA A 340 -17.69 16.45 1.21
CA ALA A 340 -17.65 17.36 0.06
C ALA A 340 -17.38 16.63 -1.26
N LEU A 341 -16.46 15.65 -1.27
CA LEU A 341 -16.20 14.82 -2.45
C LEU A 341 -17.41 13.95 -2.81
N LEU A 342 -18.09 13.39 -1.80
CA LEU A 342 -19.29 12.59 -1.98
C LEU A 342 -20.44 13.43 -2.57
N ALA A 343 -20.64 14.66 -2.08
CA ALA A 343 -21.65 15.57 -2.62
C ALA A 343 -21.39 15.87 -4.10
N ARG A 344 -20.14 16.20 -4.48
CA ARG A 344 -19.76 16.44 -5.88
C ARG A 344 -19.97 15.21 -6.76
N ALA A 345 -19.58 14.03 -6.27
CA ALA A 345 -19.76 12.78 -7.00
C ALA A 345 -21.26 12.43 -7.20
N ASN A 346 -22.11 12.78 -6.24
CA ASN A 346 -23.56 12.58 -6.36
C ASN A 346 -24.20 13.57 -7.34
N GLN A 347 -23.73 14.82 -7.36
CA GLN A 347 -24.18 15.83 -8.31
C GLN A 347 -23.81 15.45 -9.74
N ALA A 348 -22.54 15.11 -10.00
CA ALA A 348 -22.10 14.68 -11.32
C ALA A 348 -22.90 13.49 -11.87
N ARG A 349 -23.29 12.55 -10.99
CA ARG A 349 -24.16 11.43 -11.36
C ARG A 349 -25.58 11.86 -11.72
N GLN A 350 -26.11 12.89 -11.05
CA GLN A 350 -27.43 13.45 -11.40
C GLN A 350 -27.36 14.12 -12.76
N ASP A 351 -26.31 14.91 -13.01
CA ASP A 351 -26.08 15.57 -14.30
C ASP A 351 -25.95 14.55 -15.45
N GLU A 352 -25.18 13.46 -15.26
CA GLU A 352 -25.07 12.35 -16.24
C GLU A 352 -26.40 11.63 -16.53
N LEU A 353 -27.31 11.58 -15.54
CA LEU A 353 -28.64 10.98 -15.70
C LEU A 353 -29.64 11.93 -16.36
N GLU A 354 -29.43 13.24 -16.26
CA GLU A 354 -30.26 14.28 -16.88
C GLU A 354 -29.83 14.57 -18.33
N ASP A 355 -28.54 14.40 -18.67
CA ASP A 355 -27.99 14.55 -20.02
C ASP A 355 -28.17 13.31 -20.92
N GLY A 356 -28.62 12.18 -20.36
CA GLY A 356 -29.03 11.01 -21.16
C GLY A 356 -30.36 11.29 -21.86
N GLU A 357 -30.34 11.43 -23.19
CA GLU A 357 -31.57 11.61 -24.00
C GLU A 357 -32.69 10.67 -23.50
N PRO A 358 -33.92 11.19 -23.28
CA PRO A 358 -35.02 10.32 -22.90
C PRO A 358 -35.25 9.33 -24.03
N ALA A 359 -35.04 8.04 -23.74
CA ALA A 359 -35.43 6.97 -24.65
C ALA A 359 -36.88 7.22 -25.07
N GLU A 360 -37.09 7.46 -26.36
CA GLU A 360 -38.41 7.56 -26.95
C GLU A 360 -39.24 6.39 -26.44
N GLN A 361 -40.30 6.70 -25.70
CA GLN A 361 -41.29 5.70 -25.33
C GLN A 361 -41.80 5.08 -26.63
N PRO A 362 -41.82 3.73 -26.77
CA PRO A 362 -42.38 3.14 -27.96
C PRO A 362 -43.87 3.50 -28.02
N LEU A 363 -44.24 4.23 -29.08
CA LEU A 363 -45.62 4.41 -29.50
C LEU A 363 -46.24 3.03 -29.73
N VAL A 364 -47.04 2.56 -28.79
CA VAL A 364 -47.95 1.44 -29.02
C VAL A 364 -49.15 2.00 -29.76
N GLU A 365 -49.12 1.92 -31.09
CA GLU A 365 -50.32 2.06 -31.92
C GLU A 365 -51.26 0.88 -31.62
N PHE A 366 -52.40 1.18 -30.99
CA PHE A 366 -53.53 0.26 -30.96
C PHE A 366 -54.18 0.25 -32.34
N SER A 367 -53.90 -0.78 -33.13
CA SER A 367 -54.76 -1.18 -34.25
C SER A 367 -55.84 -2.13 -33.71
N VAL A 368 -57.07 -1.65 -33.71
CA VAL A 368 -58.27 -2.47 -33.61
C VAL A 368 -58.59 -2.91 -35.04
N GLU A 369 -58.52 -4.21 -35.30
CA GLU A 369 -59.16 -4.80 -36.47
C GLU A 369 -60.06 -5.93 -36.00
N ASP A 370 -61.34 -5.72 -36.31
CA ASP A 370 -62.46 -6.61 -36.12
C ASP A 370 -62.41 -7.71 -37.18
N GLU A 371 -62.49 -8.98 -36.80
CA GLU A 371 -63.03 -10.00 -37.68
C GLU A 371 -64.06 -10.84 -36.93
N GLU A 372 -65.31 -10.50 -37.23
CA GLU A 372 -66.52 -11.27 -36.98
C GLU A 372 -66.36 -12.70 -37.51
N GLY A 373 -66.87 -13.67 -36.76
CA GLY A 373 -66.89 -15.07 -37.15
C GLY A 373 -67.80 -15.94 -36.27
N ASN A 374 -69.02 -15.44 -36.04
CA ASN A 374 -70.27 -16.09 -35.60
C ASN A 374 -70.29 -17.42 -34.81
N ASP A 375 -71.15 -17.35 -33.78
CA ASP A 375 -72.18 -18.27 -33.32
C ASP A 375 -71.82 -19.71 -32.90
N ILE A 376 -72.30 -20.09 -31.70
CA ILE A 376 -73.33 -21.12 -31.50
C ILE A 376 -73.80 -21.12 -30.03
N GLU A 377 -75.08 -20.76 -29.89
CA GLU A 377 -76.17 -21.36 -29.10
C GLU A 377 -76.25 -21.29 -27.56
N GLU A 378 -77.34 -20.61 -27.18
CA GLU A 378 -78.21 -20.62 -25.98
C GLU A 378 -77.70 -20.20 -24.60
#